data_AF-A0AAD9L083-F1
#
_entry.id   AF-A0AAD9L083-F1
#
_cell.length_a   1.000
_cell.length_b   1.000
_cell.length_c   1.000
_cell.angle_alpha   90.00
_cell.angle_beta   90.00
_cell.angle_gamma   90.00
#
_symmetry.space_group_name_H-M   'P 1'
#
loop_
_entity.id
_entity.type
_entity.pdbx_description
1 polymer ?
#
loop_
_entity_poly.entity_id
_entity_poly.type
_entity_poly.pdbx_seq_one_letter_code
_entity_poly.pdbx_strand_id
1 'polypeptide(L)'
;MAECKQCSGPRGVTSDDTCGGCAEFCHLCFVNGAGKCDPDKCFLGYTLDAANTCIECSHDCKKCSYNSSGKQTECVACYGLFGLTAEKKCAACAPNCDGCTNSGAGKCDSTECIDRFTFDEASKTCKRCPSHCSSCRYINNNATCIRCDDHFGINTDNKTCGVCSANCDGCATSGAGKCDPNNCHIHYALDTDTETCKPCTQLENCINCTYHDFVCTSCLSPYELTGNATTCSGESANVLHAGPWMTVYAATASMIVCLVTGLVV
;
A
#
# COMPACT_ATOMS: atom_id res chain seq x y z
N MET A 1 -30.24 -45.73 36.67
CA MET A 1 -29.55 -45.48 35.38
C MET A 1 -29.02 -44.06 35.43
N ALA A 2 -27.84 -43.77 34.88
CA ALA A 2 -27.30 -42.41 34.87
C ALA A 2 -27.92 -41.63 33.70
N GLU A 3 -28.62 -40.55 33.99
CA GLU A 3 -29.23 -39.67 32.99
C GLU A 3 -28.19 -38.67 32.46
N CYS A 4 -28.07 -38.53 31.14
CA CYS A 4 -27.23 -37.49 30.55
C CYS A 4 -27.97 -36.14 30.63
N LYS A 5 -27.53 -35.28 31.55
CA LYS A 5 -28.15 -33.95 31.74
C LYS A 5 -27.54 -32.85 30.86
N GLN A 6 -26.37 -33.10 30.28
CA GLN A 6 -25.66 -32.12 29.47
C GLN A 6 -24.63 -32.80 28.56
N CYS A 7 -24.51 -32.28 27.33
CA CYS A 7 -23.53 -32.71 26.35
C CYS A 7 -22.44 -31.65 26.15
N SER A 8 -21.23 -32.08 25.79
CA SER A 8 -20.13 -31.17 25.44
C SER A 8 -20.04 -30.99 23.91
N GLY A 9 -19.65 -29.79 23.47
CA GLY A 9 -19.51 -29.47 22.04
C GLY A 9 -20.86 -29.19 21.33
N PRO A 10 -20.94 -29.32 20.00
CA PRO A 10 -22.17 -29.09 19.22
C PRO A 10 -23.10 -30.32 19.30
N ARG A 11 -23.47 -30.68 20.54
CA ARG A 11 -24.32 -31.84 20.83
C ARG A 11 -25.41 -31.46 21.82
N GLY A 12 -26.59 -32.03 21.62
CA GLY A 12 -27.76 -31.86 22.47
C GLY A 12 -28.18 -33.20 23.09
N VAL A 13 -28.94 -33.13 24.18
CA VAL A 13 -29.52 -34.31 24.81
C VAL A 13 -30.64 -34.86 23.91
N THR A 14 -30.66 -36.17 23.71
CA THR A 14 -31.70 -36.91 22.97
C THR A 14 -32.79 -37.40 23.93
N SER A 15 -33.90 -37.92 23.39
CA SER A 15 -35.01 -38.46 24.20
C SER A 15 -34.67 -39.73 25.00
N ASP A 16 -33.55 -40.39 24.71
CA ASP A 16 -33.04 -41.58 25.40
C ASP A 16 -31.89 -41.25 26.37
N ASP A 17 -31.76 -39.98 26.79
CA ASP A 17 -30.70 -39.49 27.69
C ASP A 17 -29.28 -39.78 27.16
N THR A 18 -29.08 -39.69 25.84
CA THR A 18 -27.77 -39.75 25.20
C THR A 18 -27.42 -38.42 24.52
N CYS A 19 -26.23 -38.32 23.92
CA CYS A 19 -25.79 -37.11 23.22
C CYS A 19 -25.83 -37.31 21.70
N GLY A 20 -26.70 -36.57 21.03
CA GLY A 20 -26.80 -36.50 19.57
C GLY A 20 -26.22 -35.19 19.01
N GLY A 21 -25.93 -35.17 17.71
CA GLY A 21 -25.49 -33.95 17.02
C GLY A 21 -26.61 -32.91 16.92
N CYS A 22 -26.23 -31.64 16.85
CA CYS A 22 -27.17 -30.57 16.51
C CYS A 22 -27.65 -30.68 15.06
N ALA A 23 -28.71 -29.93 14.72
CA ALA A 23 -29.13 -29.76 13.33
C ALA A 23 -27.97 -29.27 12.44
N GLU A 24 -28.04 -29.54 11.14
CA GLU A 24 -27.07 -29.01 10.19
C GLU A 24 -27.00 -27.48 10.25
N PHE A 25 -25.81 -26.94 10.00
CA PHE A 25 -25.53 -25.50 10.04
C PHE A 25 -25.84 -24.82 11.38
N CYS A 26 -25.79 -25.58 12.48
CA CYS A 26 -26.00 -25.08 13.83
C CYS A 26 -24.74 -25.19 14.71
N HIS A 27 -24.44 -24.12 15.45
CA HIS A 27 -23.37 -24.10 16.45
C HIS A 27 -23.74 -24.87 17.73
N LEU A 28 -24.95 -24.68 18.26
CA LEU A 28 -25.36 -25.20 19.58
C LEU A 28 -26.85 -25.57 19.61
N CYS A 29 -27.17 -26.62 20.36
CA CYS A 29 -28.52 -27.19 20.51
C CYS A 29 -28.78 -27.69 21.94
N PHE A 30 -28.30 -26.94 22.93
CA PHE A 30 -28.44 -27.29 24.34
C PHE A 30 -29.86 -27.09 24.85
N VAL A 31 -30.62 -26.16 24.25
CA VAL A 31 -32.00 -25.84 24.64
C VAL A 31 -32.99 -26.73 23.89
N ASN A 32 -32.86 -26.80 22.57
CA ASN A 32 -33.82 -27.51 21.72
C ASN A 32 -33.49 -29.00 21.51
N GLY A 33 -32.32 -29.46 21.97
CA GLY A 33 -31.92 -30.86 21.94
C GLY A 33 -31.33 -31.33 20.60
N ALA A 34 -30.93 -32.60 20.56
CA ALA A 34 -30.32 -33.20 19.38
C ALA A 34 -31.20 -33.10 18.14
N GLY A 35 -30.59 -32.89 16.97
CA GLY A 35 -31.28 -32.71 15.69
C GLY A 35 -31.97 -31.36 15.51
N LYS A 36 -31.86 -30.45 16.48
CA LYS A 36 -32.40 -29.08 16.46
C LYS A 36 -31.29 -28.05 16.62
N CYS A 37 -31.65 -26.77 16.57
CA CYS A 37 -30.76 -25.65 16.80
C CYS A 37 -31.37 -24.66 17.79
N ASP A 38 -30.53 -24.05 18.61
CA ASP A 38 -30.95 -23.02 19.56
C ASP A 38 -31.10 -21.65 18.88
N PRO A 39 -31.89 -20.72 19.45
CA PRO A 39 -32.02 -19.36 18.97
C PRO A 39 -30.67 -18.66 18.78
N ASP A 40 -30.51 -18.00 17.62
CA ASP A 40 -29.29 -17.30 17.21
C ASP A 40 -28.02 -18.18 17.21
N LYS A 41 -28.17 -19.48 16.96
CA LYS A 41 -27.04 -20.43 16.85
C LYS A 41 -26.86 -21.02 15.46
N CYS A 42 -27.65 -20.61 14.47
CA CYS A 42 -27.35 -20.92 13.09
C CYS A 42 -26.04 -20.25 12.65
N PHE A 43 -25.33 -20.90 11.71
CA PHE A 43 -24.15 -20.34 11.08
C PHE A 43 -24.50 -19.07 10.28
N LEU A 44 -23.49 -18.24 9.99
CA LEU A 44 -23.67 -17.10 9.07
C LEU A 44 -24.20 -17.59 7.72
N GLY A 45 -25.14 -16.86 7.14
CA GLY A 45 -25.86 -17.28 5.94
C GLY A 45 -27.03 -18.23 6.22
N TYR A 46 -27.35 -18.53 7.48
CA TYR A 46 -28.50 -19.35 7.86
C TYR A 46 -29.37 -18.67 8.93
N THR A 47 -30.66 -19.03 8.97
CA THR A 47 -31.64 -18.55 9.96
C THR A 47 -32.48 -19.69 10.51
N LEU A 48 -33.01 -19.52 11.72
CA LEU A 48 -33.80 -20.54 12.40
C LEU A 48 -35.23 -20.57 11.85
N ASP A 49 -35.76 -21.75 11.55
CA ASP A 49 -37.14 -21.96 11.14
C ASP A 49 -38.07 -22.36 12.30
N ALA A 50 -39.36 -22.52 12.00
CA ALA A 50 -40.36 -22.92 12.99
C ALA A 50 -40.17 -24.35 13.53
N ALA A 51 -39.38 -25.19 12.85
CA ALA A 51 -39.03 -26.53 13.29
C ALA A 51 -37.76 -26.55 14.15
N ASN A 52 -37.20 -25.38 14.50
CA ASN A 52 -35.90 -25.22 15.15
C ASN A 52 -34.74 -25.85 14.37
N THR A 53 -34.77 -25.74 13.04
CA THR A 53 -33.65 -26.09 12.16
C THR A 53 -33.14 -24.87 11.41
N CYS A 54 -31.88 -24.91 10.98
CA CYS A 54 -31.27 -23.80 10.25
C CYS A 54 -31.51 -23.95 8.75
N ILE A 55 -32.08 -22.92 8.14
CA ILE A 55 -32.30 -22.83 6.70
C ILE A 55 -31.42 -21.75 6.10
N GLU A 56 -30.99 -21.95 4.86
CA GLU A 56 -30.10 -21.04 4.15
C GLU A 56 -30.81 -19.72 3.79
N CYS A 57 -30.08 -18.62 3.92
CA CYS A 57 -30.49 -17.33 3.41
C CYS A 57 -30.36 -17.26 1.89
N SER A 58 -31.00 -16.28 1.27
CA SER A 58 -30.78 -16.00 -0.16
C SER A 58 -29.30 -15.70 -0.46
N HIS A 59 -28.86 -15.97 -1.69
CA HIS A 59 -27.51 -15.60 -2.17
C HIS A 59 -27.16 -14.13 -1.83
N ASP A 60 -25.88 -13.87 -1.51
CA ASP A 60 -25.33 -12.57 -1.05
C ASP A 60 -25.85 -12.03 0.30
N CYS A 61 -26.77 -12.75 0.94
CA CYS A 61 -27.31 -12.40 2.25
C CYS A 61 -26.49 -13.05 3.38
N LYS A 62 -25.88 -12.21 4.21
CA LYS A 62 -25.11 -12.63 5.37
C LYS A 62 -26.01 -13.04 6.54
N LYS A 63 -27.15 -12.37 6.70
CA LYS A 63 -28.17 -12.66 7.73
C LYS A 63 -29.56 -12.40 7.19
N CYS A 64 -30.48 -13.32 7.42
CA CYS A 64 -31.88 -13.21 7.04
C CYS A 64 -32.83 -13.54 8.19
N SER A 65 -34.08 -13.11 8.07
CA SER A 65 -35.18 -13.44 8.96
C SER A 65 -36.42 -13.77 8.15
N TYR A 66 -37.38 -14.50 8.73
CA TYR A 66 -38.68 -14.65 8.09
C TYR A 66 -39.40 -13.31 7.96
N ASN A 67 -40.08 -13.11 6.84
CA ASN A 67 -40.96 -11.99 6.63
C ASN A 67 -42.19 -12.07 7.55
N SER A 68 -43.00 -11.01 7.57
CA SER A 68 -44.20 -10.94 8.40
C SER A 68 -45.23 -12.05 8.13
N SER A 69 -45.19 -12.68 6.95
CA SER A 69 -46.04 -13.83 6.60
C SER A 69 -45.54 -15.17 7.13
N GLY A 70 -44.28 -15.25 7.58
CA GLY A 70 -43.62 -16.48 8.02
C GLY A 70 -43.32 -17.49 6.91
N LYS A 71 -43.51 -17.11 5.63
CA LYS A 71 -43.40 -18.03 4.49
C LYS A 71 -42.10 -17.90 3.70
N GLN A 72 -41.43 -16.76 3.79
CA GLN A 72 -40.22 -16.48 3.02
C GLN A 72 -39.22 -15.75 3.91
N THR A 73 -37.93 -15.97 3.65
CA THR A 73 -36.85 -15.22 4.28
C THR A 73 -36.61 -13.90 3.55
N GLU A 74 -36.38 -12.84 4.32
CA GLU A 74 -35.95 -11.52 3.88
C GLU A 74 -34.55 -11.26 4.43
N CYS A 75 -33.70 -10.62 3.64
CA CYS A 75 -32.37 -10.28 4.08
C CYS A 75 -32.39 -9.08 5.05
N VAL A 76 -31.59 -9.16 6.10
CA VAL A 76 -31.39 -8.09 7.08
C VAL A 76 -29.96 -7.57 7.10
N ALA A 77 -29.00 -8.34 6.59
CA ALA A 77 -27.62 -7.89 6.38
C ALA A 77 -26.97 -8.61 5.19
N CYS A 78 -26.28 -7.86 4.35
CA CYS A 78 -25.58 -8.37 3.17
C CYS A 78 -24.08 -8.61 3.45
N TYR A 79 -23.41 -9.34 2.54
CA TYR A 79 -21.93 -9.37 2.51
C TYR A 79 -21.37 -8.03 2.01
N GLY A 80 -20.09 -7.74 2.28
CA GLY A 80 -19.49 -6.40 2.14
C GLY A 80 -19.74 -5.71 0.78
N LEU A 81 -19.60 -6.44 -0.33
CA LEU A 81 -19.79 -5.93 -1.70
C LEU A 81 -21.27 -5.77 -2.12
N PHE A 82 -22.20 -5.96 -1.18
CA PHE A 82 -23.63 -5.92 -1.43
C PHE A 82 -24.33 -5.03 -0.42
N GLY A 83 -25.33 -4.29 -0.91
CA GLY A 83 -26.20 -3.44 -0.12
C GLY A 83 -27.63 -3.95 -0.13
N LEU A 84 -28.39 -3.61 0.92
CA LEU A 84 -29.79 -3.99 1.02
C LEU A 84 -30.65 -3.15 0.07
N THR A 85 -31.58 -3.79 -0.64
CA THR A 85 -32.62 -3.12 -1.45
C THR A 85 -33.88 -2.85 -0.62
N ALA A 86 -34.81 -2.07 -1.17
CA ALA A 86 -36.10 -1.81 -0.54
C ALA A 86 -36.91 -3.11 -0.33
N GLU A 87 -36.74 -4.09 -1.22
CA GLU A 87 -37.39 -5.40 -1.20
C GLU A 87 -36.68 -6.42 -0.28
N LYS A 88 -35.76 -5.96 0.59
CA LYS A 88 -35.00 -6.81 1.52
C LYS A 88 -34.20 -7.90 0.82
N LYS A 89 -33.63 -7.57 -0.34
CA LYS A 89 -32.67 -8.41 -1.06
C LYS A 89 -31.29 -7.75 -1.04
N CYS A 90 -30.26 -8.53 -1.30
CA CYS A 90 -28.92 -8.00 -1.50
C CYS A 90 -28.68 -7.78 -2.99
N ALA A 91 -28.08 -6.64 -3.34
CA ALA A 91 -27.61 -6.35 -4.69
C ALA A 91 -26.28 -5.60 -4.60
N ALA A 92 -25.48 -5.71 -5.67
CA ALA A 92 -24.12 -5.21 -5.69
C ALA A 92 -24.05 -3.71 -5.34
N CYS A 93 -22.97 -3.31 -4.70
CA CYS A 93 -22.62 -1.92 -4.50
C CYS A 93 -22.34 -1.20 -5.83
N ALA A 94 -22.22 0.12 -5.79
CA ALA A 94 -21.75 0.89 -6.94
C ALA A 94 -20.37 0.37 -7.42
N PRO A 95 -20.04 0.50 -8.72
CA PRO A 95 -18.70 0.18 -9.19
C PRO A 95 -17.60 0.90 -8.41
N ASN A 96 -16.47 0.23 -8.21
CA ASN A 96 -15.28 0.74 -7.49
C ASN A 96 -15.54 1.04 -6.01
N CYS A 97 -16.41 0.26 -5.38
CA CYS A 97 -16.79 0.37 -3.98
C CYS A 97 -16.61 -0.98 -3.28
N ASP A 98 -15.95 -0.97 -2.12
CA ASP A 98 -15.75 -2.14 -1.26
C ASP A 98 -16.90 -2.35 -0.24
N GLY A 99 -17.80 -1.37 -0.11
CA GLY A 99 -18.84 -1.40 0.92
C GLY A 99 -19.99 -0.42 0.70
N CYS A 100 -21.23 -0.90 0.79
CA CYS A 100 -22.44 -0.08 0.69
C CYS A 100 -23.51 -0.51 1.69
N THR A 101 -23.08 -0.93 2.89
CA THR A 101 -23.99 -1.41 3.92
C THR A 101 -24.93 -0.29 4.39
N ASN A 102 -24.44 0.95 4.47
CA ASN A 102 -25.23 2.09 4.95
C ASN A 102 -25.99 2.77 3.79
N SER A 103 -25.36 2.87 2.62
CA SER A 103 -25.92 3.59 1.47
C SER A 103 -26.86 2.75 0.62
N GLY A 104 -26.81 1.43 0.76
CA GLY A 104 -27.65 0.48 0.03
C GLY A 104 -27.13 0.12 -1.36
N ALA A 105 -27.85 -0.78 -2.02
CA ALA A 105 -27.47 -1.32 -3.32
C ALA A 105 -27.27 -0.23 -4.38
N GLY A 106 -26.28 -0.42 -5.25
CA GLY A 106 -25.92 0.51 -6.33
C GLY A 106 -25.30 1.83 -5.86
N LYS A 107 -25.05 1.99 -4.56
CA LYS A 107 -24.36 3.15 -3.94
C LYS A 107 -23.05 2.70 -3.29
N CYS A 108 -22.33 3.65 -2.69
CA CYS A 108 -21.14 3.40 -1.92
C CYS A 108 -21.18 4.16 -0.60
N ASP A 109 -20.60 3.57 0.45
CA ASP A 109 -20.34 4.28 1.70
C ASP A 109 -19.12 5.20 1.53
N SER A 110 -19.10 6.32 2.24
CA SER A 110 -18.17 7.43 1.97
C SER A 110 -16.69 7.11 2.16
N THR A 111 -16.38 6.03 2.87
CA THR A 111 -15.02 5.56 3.18
C THR A 111 -14.63 4.29 2.42
N GLU A 112 -15.52 3.77 1.58
CA GLU A 112 -15.39 2.44 0.97
C GLU A 112 -15.07 2.53 -0.53
N CYS A 113 -14.60 3.68 -1.03
CA CYS A 113 -14.07 3.74 -2.38
C CYS A 113 -12.70 3.07 -2.42
N ILE A 114 -12.48 2.21 -3.42
CA ILE A 114 -11.20 1.53 -3.62
C ILE A 114 -10.09 2.53 -3.97
N ASP A 115 -8.83 2.08 -3.87
CA ASP A 115 -7.66 2.89 -4.19
C ASP A 115 -7.76 3.59 -5.56
N ARG A 116 -7.33 4.85 -5.60
CA ARG A 116 -7.42 5.76 -6.76
C ARG A 116 -8.86 6.15 -7.15
N PHE A 117 -9.83 5.93 -6.27
CA PHE A 117 -11.17 6.50 -6.38
C PHE A 117 -11.50 7.37 -5.18
N THR A 118 -12.44 8.29 -5.36
CA THR A 118 -12.90 9.21 -4.33
C THR A 118 -14.41 9.27 -4.33
N PHE A 119 -14.99 9.52 -3.16
CA PHE A 119 -16.43 9.52 -2.99
C PHE A 119 -17.07 10.80 -3.53
N ASP A 120 -18.09 10.63 -4.36
CA ASP A 120 -18.97 11.71 -4.82
C ASP A 120 -20.28 11.70 -4.00
N GLU A 121 -20.39 12.67 -3.09
CA GLU A 121 -21.52 12.85 -2.19
C GLU A 121 -22.87 12.99 -2.93
N ALA A 122 -22.88 13.61 -4.12
CA ALA A 122 -24.12 13.88 -4.85
C ALA A 122 -24.71 12.60 -5.47
N SER A 123 -23.86 11.76 -6.07
CA SER A 123 -24.30 10.50 -6.66
C SER A 123 -24.25 9.32 -5.69
N LYS A 124 -23.55 9.46 -4.56
CA LYS A 124 -23.21 8.39 -3.62
C LYS A 124 -22.46 7.25 -4.32
N THR A 125 -21.51 7.61 -5.19
CA THR A 125 -20.68 6.66 -5.95
C THR A 125 -19.22 7.05 -5.93
N CYS A 126 -18.34 6.14 -6.33
CA CYS A 126 -16.90 6.38 -6.40
C CYS A 126 -16.50 6.88 -7.79
N LYS A 127 -15.74 7.98 -7.83
CA LYS A 127 -15.21 8.61 -9.04
C LYS A 127 -13.70 8.42 -9.10
N ARG A 128 -13.20 8.13 -10.29
CA ARG A 128 -11.77 7.90 -10.51
C ARG A 128 -10.99 9.18 -10.25
N CYS A 129 -9.84 9.06 -9.59
CA CYS A 129 -8.87 10.15 -9.50
C CYS A 129 -8.26 10.49 -10.87
N PRO A 130 -7.77 11.73 -11.05
CA PRO A 130 -7.03 12.10 -12.25
C PRO A 130 -5.83 11.17 -12.52
N SER A 131 -5.34 11.16 -13.76
CA SER A 131 -4.14 10.40 -14.10
C SER A 131 -2.95 10.79 -13.22
N HIS A 132 -2.14 9.80 -12.85
CA HIS A 132 -0.98 9.95 -11.95
C HIS A 132 -1.30 10.48 -10.55
N CYS A 133 -2.57 10.43 -10.15
CA CYS A 133 -3.01 10.80 -8.83
C CYS A 133 -3.27 9.54 -7.99
N SER A 134 -2.53 9.40 -6.89
CA SER A 134 -2.68 8.29 -5.95
C SER A 134 -3.87 8.51 -5.01
N SER A 135 -4.17 9.76 -4.64
CA SER A 135 -5.36 10.11 -3.88
C SER A 135 -5.94 11.47 -4.25
N CYS A 136 -7.26 11.58 -4.28
CA CYS A 136 -7.98 12.77 -4.70
C CYS A 136 -9.23 13.02 -3.85
N ARG A 137 -9.79 14.22 -3.97
CA ARG A 137 -11.09 14.59 -3.38
C ARG A 137 -12.04 15.09 -4.46
N TYR A 138 -13.28 14.64 -4.40
CA TYR A 138 -14.33 15.14 -5.28
C TYR A 138 -14.93 16.44 -4.73
N ILE A 139 -14.81 17.53 -5.48
CA ILE A 139 -15.33 18.86 -5.09
C ILE A 139 -15.91 19.50 -6.34
N ASN A 140 -17.11 20.10 -6.25
CA ASN A 140 -17.72 20.85 -7.35
C ASN A 140 -17.79 20.06 -8.67
N ASN A 141 -18.17 18.78 -8.61
CA ASN A 141 -18.19 17.86 -9.76
C ASN A 141 -16.83 17.61 -10.43
N ASN A 142 -15.73 17.80 -9.71
CA ASN A 142 -14.39 17.53 -10.22
C ASN A 142 -13.52 16.80 -9.19
N ALA A 143 -12.76 15.80 -9.65
CA ALA A 143 -11.79 15.10 -8.83
C ALA A 143 -10.49 15.90 -8.78
N THR A 144 -10.20 16.51 -7.63
CA THR A 144 -9.00 17.31 -7.38
C THR A 144 -7.92 16.44 -6.75
N CYS A 145 -6.73 16.40 -7.33
CA CYS A 145 -5.66 15.58 -6.76
C CYS A 145 -5.11 16.16 -5.45
N ILE A 146 -4.85 15.28 -4.48
CA ILE A 146 -4.24 15.62 -3.18
C ILE A 146 -2.85 15.00 -3.06
N ARG A 147 -2.62 13.85 -3.70
CA ARG A 147 -1.31 13.20 -3.72
C ARG A 147 -1.09 12.56 -5.08
N CYS A 148 0.08 12.80 -5.65
CA CYS A 148 0.49 12.19 -6.91
C CYS A 148 1.13 10.82 -6.70
N ASP A 149 1.29 10.08 -7.79
CA ASP A 149 2.16 8.90 -7.86
C ASP A 149 3.63 9.33 -7.74
N ASP A 150 4.53 8.37 -7.46
CA ASP A 150 5.96 8.63 -7.39
C ASP A 150 6.49 9.21 -8.72
N HIS A 151 7.45 10.13 -8.66
CA HIS A 151 7.96 10.93 -9.80
C HIS A 151 6.95 11.93 -10.41
N PHE A 152 5.82 12.16 -9.73
CA PHE A 152 4.88 13.22 -10.09
C PHE A 152 4.68 14.20 -8.93
N GLY A 153 4.52 15.46 -9.28
CA GLY A 153 4.24 16.56 -8.37
C GLY A 153 2.92 17.23 -8.71
N ILE A 154 2.28 17.86 -7.72
CA ILE A 154 1.04 18.60 -7.96
C ILE A 154 1.35 19.87 -8.74
N ASN A 155 0.63 20.09 -9.83
CA ASN A 155 0.55 21.39 -10.48
C ASN A 155 -0.40 22.28 -9.67
N THR A 156 0.11 23.39 -9.13
CA THR A 156 -0.63 24.26 -8.22
C THR A 156 -1.82 24.94 -8.87
N ASP A 157 -1.80 25.12 -10.19
CA ASP A 157 -2.77 25.94 -10.92
C ASP A 157 -4.02 25.12 -11.24
N ASN A 158 -3.85 23.88 -11.69
CA ASN A 158 -4.95 23.03 -12.13
C ASN A 158 -5.20 21.81 -11.20
N LYS A 159 -4.38 21.63 -10.16
CA LYS A 159 -4.46 20.53 -9.19
C LYS A 159 -4.42 19.13 -9.83
N THR A 160 -3.71 19.02 -10.95
CA THR A 160 -3.37 17.74 -11.59
C THR A 160 -1.93 17.35 -11.30
N CYS A 161 -1.56 16.11 -11.60
CA CYS A 161 -0.20 15.62 -11.42
C CYS A 161 0.60 15.79 -12.71
N GLY A 162 1.74 16.46 -12.61
CA GLY A 162 2.72 16.57 -13.68
C GLY A 162 4.02 15.89 -13.29
N VAL A 163 4.80 15.47 -14.28
CA VAL A 163 6.11 14.84 -14.05
C VAL A 163 7.07 15.81 -13.34
N CYS A 164 7.96 15.27 -12.52
CA CYS A 164 9.07 16.05 -11.95
C CYS A 164 10.02 16.57 -13.04
N SER A 165 10.87 17.53 -12.65
CA SER A 165 11.95 18.01 -13.54
C SER A 165 12.87 16.85 -13.96
N ALA A 166 13.56 16.99 -15.09
CA ALA A 166 14.50 15.97 -15.54
C ALA A 166 15.59 15.71 -14.48
N ASN A 167 15.99 14.44 -14.35
CA ASN A 167 17.00 13.97 -13.39
C ASN A 167 16.62 14.18 -11.92
N CYS A 168 15.32 14.02 -11.61
CA CYS A 168 14.78 14.15 -10.28
C CYS A 168 13.93 12.92 -9.92
N ASP A 169 14.21 12.31 -8.78
CA ASP A 169 13.49 11.17 -8.21
C ASP A 169 12.16 11.57 -7.55
N GLY A 170 12.01 12.85 -7.14
CA GLY A 170 10.84 13.29 -6.37
C GLY A 170 10.60 14.80 -6.37
N CYS A 171 9.34 15.19 -6.53
CA CYS A 171 8.89 16.59 -6.56
C CYS A 171 7.53 16.77 -5.88
N ALA A 172 7.28 15.99 -4.82
CA ALA A 172 6.03 16.03 -4.09
C ALA A 172 5.80 17.37 -3.40
N THR A 173 6.89 18.06 -3.02
CA THR A 173 6.86 19.33 -2.30
C THR A 173 6.96 20.52 -3.24
N SER A 174 7.94 20.53 -4.14
CA SER A 174 8.21 21.59 -5.10
C SER A 174 7.18 21.63 -6.23
N GLY A 175 6.54 20.50 -6.51
CA GLY A 175 5.47 20.39 -7.50
C GLY A 175 5.95 20.02 -8.91
N ALA A 176 4.99 19.96 -9.84
CA ALA A 176 5.24 19.54 -11.22
C ALA A 176 6.33 20.38 -11.90
N GLY A 177 7.22 19.72 -12.65
CA GLY A 177 8.30 20.37 -13.39
C GLY A 177 9.49 20.84 -12.56
N LYS A 178 9.51 20.51 -11.26
CA LYS A 178 10.56 20.90 -10.29
C LYS A 178 11.15 19.67 -9.60
N CYS A 179 12.03 19.87 -8.62
CA CYS A 179 12.61 18.82 -7.81
C CYS A 179 12.62 19.21 -6.33
N ASP A 180 12.40 18.21 -5.46
CA ASP A 180 12.54 18.36 -4.03
C ASP A 180 14.03 18.33 -3.63
N PRO A 181 14.42 18.98 -2.52
CA PRO A 181 15.78 18.90 -1.98
C PRO A 181 16.27 17.45 -1.82
N ASN A 182 17.52 17.20 -2.20
CA ASN A 182 18.19 15.89 -2.15
C ASN A 182 17.55 14.78 -3.01
N ASN A 183 16.64 15.12 -3.93
CA ASN A 183 16.04 14.16 -4.86
C ASN A 183 16.59 14.26 -6.29
N CYS A 184 17.71 14.95 -6.49
CA CYS A 184 18.39 14.90 -7.78
C CYS A 184 19.10 13.55 -7.95
N HIS A 185 19.06 13.01 -9.15
CA HIS A 185 19.81 11.82 -9.50
C HIS A 185 21.31 12.03 -9.25
N ILE A 186 22.04 10.93 -9.08
CA ILE A 186 23.51 10.95 -9.02
C ILE A 186 24.09 11.71 -10.22
N HIS A 187 25.13 12.53 -9.99
CA HIS A 187 25.73 13.49 -10.92
C HIS A 187 24.92 14.77 -11.20
N TYR A 188 23.83 14.98 -10.48
CA TYR A 188 23.04 16.21 -10.53
C TYR A 188 22.91 16.85 -9.15
N ALA A 189 22.84 18.18 -9.14
CA ALA A 189 22.61 18.98 -7.97
C ALA A 189 21.39 19.88 -8.15
N LEU A 190 20.69 20.16 -7.06
CA LEU A 190 19.55 21.06 -7.07
C LEU A 190 20.03 22.51 -7.27
N ASP A 191 19.55 23.15 -8.34
CA ASP A 191 19.58 24.59 -8.49
C ASP A 191 18.40 25.18 -7.69
N THR A 192 18.70 25.85 -6.59
CA THR A 192 17.69 26.40 -5.67
C THR A 192 16.89 27.56 -6.25
N ASP A 193 17.38 28.21 -7.31
CA ASP A 193 16.67 29.34 -7.93
C ASP A 193 15.59 28.85 -8.89
N THR A 194 15.87 27.77 -9.60
CA THR A 194 14.93 27.16 -10.56
C THR A 194 14.19 25.95 -10.01
N GLU A 195 14.63 25.42 -8.87
CA GLU A 195 14.19 24.15 -8.28
C GLU A 195 14.30 22.99 -9.27
N THR A 196 15.36 22.97 -10.08
CA THR A 196 15.63 21.91 -11.07
C THR A 196 16.99 21.28 -10.86
N CYS A 197 17.14 20.03 -11.29
CA CYS A 197 18.41 19.33 -11.20
C CYS A 197 19.32 19.69 -12.37
N LYS A 198 20.52 20.18 -12.05
CA LYS A 198 21.54 20.58 -13.01
C LYS A 198 22.76 19.67 -12.89
N PRO A 199 23.42 19.35 -14.01
CA PRO A 199 24.53 18.41 -14.00
C PRO A 199 25.77 18.98 -13.29
N CYS A 200 26.50 18.14 -12.57
CA CYS A 200 27.77 18.48 -11.92
C CYS A 200 28.96 18.56 -12.90
N THR A 201 28.74 18.77 -14.20
CA THR A 201 29.74 18.59 -15.28
C THR A 201 30.96 19.51 -15.20
N GLN A 202 30.91 20.53 -14.35
CA GLN A 202 32.06 21.42 -14.12
C GLN A 202 33.10 20.80 -13.16
N LEU A 203 32.79 19.67 -12.52
CA LEU A 203 33.63 19.00 -11.54
C LEU A 203 33.97 17.59 -12.02
N GLU A 204 35.19 17.42 -12.54
CA GLU A 204 35.69 16.10 -12.94
C GLU A 204 35.64 15.12 -11.78
N ASN A 205 35.26 13.88 -12.09
CA ASN A 205 35.19 12.76 -11.13
C ASN A 205 34.25 12.99 -9.92
N CYS A 206 33.30 13.92 -10.02
CA CYS A 206 32.37 14.23 -8.94
C CYS A 206 31.04 13.44 -9.06
N ILE A 207 30.62 12.80 -7.97
CA ILE A 207 29.33 12.09 -7.85
C ILE A 207 28.23 13.05 -7.41
N ASN A 208 28.46 13.81 -6.34
CA ASN A 208 27.50 14.76 -5.79
C ASN A 208 28.17 16.12 -5.63
N CYS A 209 27.46 17.18 -6.01
CA CYS A 209 27.97 18.55 -5.90
C CYS A 209 26.93 19.50 -5.31
N THR A 210 27.36 20.69 -4.89
CA THR A 210 26.47 21.85 -4.70
C THR A 210 26.52 22.72 -5.96
N TYR A 211 25.35 23.02 -6.54
CA TYR A 211 25.28 23.64 -7.87
C TYR A 211 25.89 25.05 -7.91
N HIS A 212 25.59 25.90 -6.91
CA HIS A 212 26.06 27.29 -6.91
C HIS A 212 27.50 27.48 -6.43
N ASP A 213 27.96 26.68 -5.47
CA ASP A 213 29.32 26.81 -4.94
C ASP A 213 30.35 25.99 -5.73
N PHE A 214 29.89 25.15 -6.69
CA PHE A 214 30.71 24.17 -7.41
C PHE A 214 31.61 23.36 -6.46
N VAL A 215 31.05 22.96 -5.31
CA VAL A 215 31.76 22.16 -4.31
C VAL A 215 31.38 20.70 -4.53
N CYS A 216 32.38 19.83 -4.68
CA CYS A 216 32.13 18.40 -4.76
C CYS A 216 32.00 17.83 -3.35
N THR A 217 30.93 17.10 -3.07
CA THR A 217 30.70 16.50 -1.75
C THR A 217 31.03 15.01 -1.72
N SER A 218 31.18 14.37 -2.88
CA SER A 218 31.64 12.98 -2.99
C SER A 218 32.19 12.67 -4.38
N CYS A 219 33.21 11.81 -4.44
CA CYS A 219 33.97 11.51 -5.64
C CYS A 219 33.68 10.10 -6.18
N LEU A 220 33.80 9.95 -7.50
CA LEU A 220 33.82 8.65 -8.17
C LEU A 220 35.03 7.88 -7.67
N SER A 221 34.87 6.60 -7.36
CA SER A 221 36.03 5.75 -7.08
C SER A 221 36.92 5.67 -8.33
N PRO A 222 38.26 5.80 -8.21
CA PRO A 222 39.07 5.80 -6.98
C PRO A 222 39.48 7.21 -6.49
N TYR A 223 38.78 8.28 -6.85
CA TYR A 223 39.20 9.64 -6.54
C TYR A 223 38.79 10.07 -5.11
N GLU A 224 39.58 10.94 -4.49
CA GLU A 224 39.30 11.50 -3.16
C GLU A 224 39.11 13.02 -3.20
N LEU A 225 38.39 13.55 -2.21
CA LEU A 225 38.23 15.00 -2.03
C LEU A 225 39.57 15.60 -1.58
N THR A 226 40.10 16.53 -2.37
CA THR A 226 41.29 17.28 -1.96
C THR A 226 40.93 18.47 -1.07
N GLY A 227 41.92 18.96 -0.30
CA GLY A 227 41.77 19.80 0.90
C GLY A 227 41.02 21.13 0.81
N ASN A 228 40.33 21.43 -0.28
CA ASN A 228 39.36 22.53 -0.38
C ASN A 228 37.93 22.08 -0.74
N ALA A 229 37.63 20.78 -0.70
CA ALA A 229 36.32 20.19 -1.02
C ALA A 229 35.75 20.53 -2.41
N THR A 230 36.52 21.15 -3.30
CA THR A 230 36.03 21.61 -4.61
C THR A 230 36.37 20.66 -5.75
N THR A 231 37.33 19.75 -5.59
CA THR A 231 37.76 18.86 -6.69
C THR A 231 38.10 17.45 -6.22
N CYS A 232 37.75 16.47 -7.06
CA CYS A 232 38.10 15.06 -6.91
C CYS A 232 39.39 14.78 -7.67
N SER A 233 40.48 14.54 -6.94
CA SER A 233 41.77 14.24 -7.55
C SER A 233 42.66 13.42 -6.62
N GLY A 234 43.70 12.81 -7.18
CA GLY A 234 44.45 11.75 -6.52
C GLY A 234 43.68 10.43 -6.59
N GLU A 235 44.23 9.45 -7.29
CA GLU A 235 43.76 8.08 -7.15
C GLU A 235 44.09 7.65 -5.71
N SER A 236 43.09 7.16 -4.97
CA SER A 236 43.30 6.44 -3.71
C SER A 236 44.46 5.49 -3.96
N ALA A 237 45.57 5.71 -3.26
CA ALA A 237 46.73 4.82 -3.34
C ALA A 237 46.19 3.42 -3.11
N ASN A 238 46.16 2.63 -4.19
CA ASN A 238 45.52 1.34 -4.21
C ASN A 238 46.04 0.58 -2.99
N VAL A 239 45.12 0.15 -2.12
CA VAL A 239 45.41 -0.88 -1.13
C VAL A 239 45.80 -2.09 -1.96
N LEU A 240 47.09 -2.17 -2.28
CA LEU A 240 47.73 -3.36 -2.81
C LEU A 240 47.36 -4.44 -1.81
N HIS A 241 46.46 -5.33 -2.22
CA HIS A 241 46.32 -6.61 -1.56
C HIS A 241 47.70 -7.27 -1.66
N ALA A 242 48.49 -7.13 -0.60
CA ALA A 242 49.76 -7.78 -0.46
C ALA A 242 49.48 -9.28 -0.35
N GLY A 243 49.61 -9.99 -1.47
CA GLY A 243 49.91 -11.42 -1.43
C GLY A 243 51.20 -11.64 -0.62
N PRO A 244 51.43 -12.84 -0.06
CA PRO A 244 52.23 -13.00 1.16
C PRO A 244 53.75 -12.80 1.05
N TRP A 245 54.28 -12.22 -0.04
CA TRP A 245 55.71 -12.29 -0.35
C TRP A 245 56.33 -11.05 -1.02
N MET A 246 55.87 -9.84 -0.70
CA MET A 246 56.60 -8.63 -1.12
C MET A 246 56.77 -7.62 0.01
N THR A 247 58.01 -7.47 0.47
CA THR A 247 58.46 -6.41 1.38
C THR A 247 58.65 -5.14 0.57
N VAL A 248 57.79 -4.14 0.74
CA VAL A 248 57.96 -2.81 0.15
C VAL A 248 58.53 -1.88 1.23
N TYR A 249 59.71 -1.31 0.98
CA TYR A 249 60.21 -0.17 1.75
C TYR A 249 59.48 1.09 1.30
N ALA A 250 58.82 1.77 2.23
CA ALA A 250 58.24 3.09 2.02
C ALA A 250 59.37 4.10 1.76
N ALA A 251 59.36 4.75 0.60
CA ALA A 251 60.19 5.91 0.32
C ALA A 251 59.31 7.15 0.35
N THR A 252 59.41 7.94 1.42
CA THR A 252 58.95 9.32 1.42
C THR A 252 59.79 10.13 0.44
N ALA A 253 59.11 10.97 -0.33
CA ALA A 253 59.64 11.84 -1.36
C ALA A 253 61.03 12.44 -1.06
N SER A 254 61.98 12.23 -1.97
CA SER A 254 62.95 13.23 -2.43
C SER A 254 63.73 12.67 -3.62
N MET A 255 63.92 13.54 -4.62
CA MET A 255 64.64 13.33 -5.88
C MET A 255 65.83 12.36 -5.78
N ILE A 256 65.84 11.33 -6.63
CA ILE A 256 67.09 10.68 -7.03
C ILE A 256 67.09 10.53 -8.55
N VAL A 257 68.04 11.24 -9.15
CA VAL A 257 68.53 11.09 -10.53
C VAL A 257 69.08 9.68 -10.68
N CYS A 258 68.47 8.87 -11.55
CA CYS A 258 69.08 7.61 -11.98
C CYS A 258 70.11 7.90 -13.07
N LEU A 259 71.38 7.92 -12.69
CA LEU A 259 72.51 7.77 -13.62
C LEU A 259 72.52 6.33 -14.12
N VAL A 260 72.24 6.15 -15.41
CA VAL A 260 72.42 4.87 -16.11
C VAL A 260 73.88 4.76 -16.51
N THR A 261 74.67 3.94 -15.80
CA THR A 261 75.92 3.42 -16.34
C THR A 261 75.85 1.91 -16.35
N GLY A 262 75.76 1.36 -17.55
CA GLY A 262 75.83 -0.07 -17.83
C GLY A 262 76.05 -0.29 -19.31
N LEU A 263 77.27 0.02 -19.78
CA LEU A 263 77.71 -0.29 -21.14
C LEU A 263 78.28 -1.73 -21.15
N VAL A 264 77.52 -2.63 -21.76
CA VAL A 264 77.84 -3.69 -22.75
C VAL A 264 79.20 -4.45 -22.70
N VAL A 265 79.06 -5.78 -22.80
CA VAL A 265 79.99 -6.91 -23.10
C VAL A 265 80.96 -7.34 -22.00
#